data_AF-A0A434VIS5-F1
#
_entry.id   AF-A0A434VIS5-F1
#
_cell.length_a   1.000
_cell.length_b   1.000
_cell.length_c   1.000
_cell.angle_alpha   90.00
_cell.angle_beta   90.00
_cell.angle_gamma   90.00
#
_symmetry.space_group_name_H-M   'P 1'
#
loop_
_entity.id
_entity.type
_entity.pdbx_description
1 polymer ?
#
loop_
_entity_poly.entity_id
_entity_poly.type
_entity_poly.pdbx_seq_one_letter_code
_entity_poly.pdbx_strand_id
1 'polypeptide(L)'
;LSDKYSPDAMRAAIIAHETGAADSMTREEKLEAIWNATHAECKGRAGEIDREAWPQQHRGKRTIMVNAGAEGAVLKLLEDLSDDEVDRLLPTR
;
A
#
# COMPACT_ATOMS: atom_id res chain seq x y z
N LEU A 1 -45.39 18.12 -20.55
CA LEU A 1 -45.06 17.52 -19.25
C LEU A 1 -43.55 17.39 -19.21
N SER A 2 -42.87 18.35 -18.57
CA SER A 2 -41.41 18.47 -18.60
C SER A 2 -40.85 17.67 -17.44
N ASP A 3 -40.19 16.56 -17.76
CA ASP A 3 -39.64 15.62 -16.79
C ASP A 3 -38.38 16.22 -16.14
N LYS A 4 -38.54 16.69 -14.91
CA LYS A 4 -37.49 17.35 -14.12
C LYS A 4 -36.61 16.28 -13.45
N TYR A 5 -35.92 15.45 -14.24
CA TYR A 5 -34.74 14.74 -13.72
C TYR A 5 -33.65 15.77 -13.49
N SER A 6 -33.75 16.41 -12.33
CA SER A 6 -32.92 17.52 -11.91
C SER A 6 -31.44 17.12 -11.99
N PRO A 7 -30.56 18.02 -12.50
CA PRO A 7 -29.12 17.81 -12.48
C PRO A 7 -28.58 17.54 -11.06
N ASP A 8 -29.36 17.88 -10.04
CA ASP A 8 -29.14 17.58 -8.63
C ASP A 8 -29.04 16.07 -8.32
N ALA A 9 -29.88 15.23 -8.94
CA ALA A 9 -29.84 13.78 -8.70
C ALA A 9 -28.58 13.14 -9.30
N MET A 10 -28.13 13.65 -10.46
CA MET A 10 -26.89 13.23 -11.10
C MET A 10 -25.67 13.71 -10.30
N ARG A 11 -25.69 14.95 -9.80
CA ARG A 11 -24.66 15.48 -8.91
C ARG A 11 -24.59 14.71 -7.60
N ALA A 12 -25.73 14.36 -7.00
CA ALA A 12 -25.79 13.57 -5.77
C ALA A 12 -25.25 12.15 -5.99
N ALA A 13 -25.51 11.52 -7.14
CA ALA A 13 -24.96 10.21 -7.48
C ALA A 13 -23.43 10.24 -7.70
N ILE A 14 -22.91 11.31 -8.31
CA ILE A 14 -21.46 11.52 -8.47
C ILE A 14 -20.81 11.75 -7.12
N ILE A 15 -21.36 12.68 -6.32
CA ILE A 15 -20.84 12.97 -4.97
C ILE A 15 -20.92 11.72 -4.10
N ALA A 16 -22.00 10.95 -4.11
CA ALA A 16 -22.12 9.71 -3.31
C ALA A 16 -21.16 8.61 -3.78
N HIS A 17 -20.85 8.54 -5.08
CA HIS A 17 -19.83 7.64 -5.59
C HIS A 17 -18.42 8.09 -5.18
N GLU A 18 -18.16 9.40 -5.23
CA GLU A 18 -16.89 10.01 -4.79
C GLU A 18 -16.72 9.99 -3.26
N THR A 19 -17.81 10.10 -2.48
CA THR A 19 -17.79 10.03 -1.00
C THR A 19 -17.88 8.60 -0.48
N GLY A 20 -18.44 7.64 -1.22
CA GLY A 20 -18.30 6.21 -0.93
C GLY A 20 -16.89 5.69 -1.20
N ALA A 21 -16.15 6.33 -2.10
CA ALA A 21 -14.73 6.09 -2.38
C ALA A 21 -13.78 6.98 -1.55
N ALA A 22 -14.29 7.82 -0.65
CA ALA A 22 -13.49 8.75 0.15
C ALA A 22 -12.80 8.09 1.35
N ASP A 23 -13.03 6.80 1.62
CA ASP A 23 -12.44 6.14 2.77
C ASP A 23 -11.26 5.26 2.37
N SER A 24 -10.07 5.78 2.67
CA SER A 24 -8.83 5.05 2.90
C SER A 24 -8.30 4.21 1.73
N MET A 25 -7.17 4.60 1.14
CA MET A 25 -6.41 3.79 0.16
C MET A 25 -6.53 2.29 0.45
N THR A 26 -6.84 1.49 -0.57
CA THR A 26 -6.86 0.02 -0.44
C THR A 26 -5.49 -0.46 0.04
N ARG A 27 -5.43 -1.64 0.68
CA ARG A 27 -4.15 -2.20 1.16
C ARG A 27 -3.12 -2.27 0.04
N GLU A 28 -3.52 -2.70 -1.15
CA GLU A 28 -2.64 -2.75 -2.32
C GLU A 28 -2.10 -1.37 -2.69
N GLU A 29 -2.96 -0.34 -2.76
CA GLU A 29 -2.51 1.04 -3.01
C GLU A 29 -1.57 1.55 -1.91
N LYS A 30 -1.83 1.21 -0.64
CA LYS A 30 -0.94 1.57 0.47
C LYS A 30 0.44 0.92 0.30
N LEU A 31 0.49 -0.36 -0.07
CA LEU A 31 1.74 -1.06 -0.36
C LEU A 31 2.48 -0.45 -1.55
N GLU A 32 1.78 -0.04 -2.61
CA GLU A 32 2.39 0.67 -3.74
C GLU A 32 2.96 2.03 -3.32
N ALA A 33 2.23 2.81 -2.51
CA ALA A 33 2.71 4.09 -2.02
C ALA A 33 3.96 3.93 -1.15
N ILE A 34 3.96 2.95 -0.23
CA ILE A 34 5.13 2.59 0.58
C ILE A 34 6.29 2.22 -0.33
N TRP A 35 6.07 1.34 -1.31
CA TRP A 35 7.11 0.91 -2.25
C TRP A 35 7.72 2.08 -3.04
N ASN A 36 6.89 3.01 -3.50
CA ASN A 36 7.31 4.16 -4.27
C ASN A 36 8.05 5.20 -3.40
N ALA A 37 7.60 5.41 -2.17
CA ALA A 37 8.24 6.32 -1.21
C ALA A 37 9.53 5.75 -0.60
N THR A 38 9.68 4.42 -0.54
CA THR A 38 10.87 3.76 0.03
C THR A 38 12.09 3.96 -0.87
N HIS A 39 13.22 4.35 -0.26
CA HIS A 39 14.49 4.55 -0.96
C HIS A 39 14.98 3.25 -1.63
N ALA A 40 15.67 3.37 -2.78
CA ALA A 40 16.11 2.23 -3.56
C ALA A 40 17.03 1.26 -2.80
N GLU A 41 17.84 1.78 -1.87
CA GLU A 41 18.71 0.95 -1.01
C GLU A 41 17.95 0.19 0.08
N CYS A 42 16.74 0.63 0.43
CA CYS A 42 15.90 0.02 1.46
C CYS A 42 14.86 -0.94 0.89
N LYS A 43 14.86 -1.17 -0.43
CA LYS A 43 13.89 -2.06 -1.10
C LYS A 43 14.56 -2.98 -2.11
N GLY A 44 13.98 -4.14 -2.34
CA GLY A 44 14.55 -5.13 -3.25
C GLY A 44 13.61 -6.30 -3.50
N ARG A 45 14.19 -7.43 -3.94
CA ARG A 45 13.45 -8.68 -4.09
C ARG A 45 14.02 -9.77 -3.19
N ALA A 46 13.11 -10.54 -2.59
CA ALA A 46 13.47 -11.71 -1.79
C ALA A 46 14.30 -12.70 -2.63
N GLY A 47 15.44 -13.11 -2.10
CA GLY A 47 16.34 -14.04 -2.77
C GLY A 47 17.20 -13.46 -3.89
N GLU A 48 17.23 -12.14 -4.08
CA GLU A 48 18.08 -11.48 -5.08
C GLU A 48 19.57 -11.50 -4.70
N ILE A 49 19.88 -11.24 -3.41
CA ILE A 49 21.25 -11.25 -2.89
C ILE A 49 21.62 -12.63 -2.33
N ASP A 50 20.78 -13.16 -1.45
CA ASP A 50 20.94 -14.48 -0.86
C ASP A 50 19.67 -15.30 -1.07
N ARG A 51 19.76 -16.27 -1.98
CA ARG A 51 18.62 -17.11 -2.39
C ARG A 51 18.24 -18.12 -1.31
N GLU A 52 19.17 -18.50 -0.45
CA GLU A 52 18.98 -19.49 0.61
C GLU A 52 18.34 -18.86 1.86
N ALA A 53 18.56 -17.55 2.07
CA ALA A 53 17.90 -16.77 3.12
C ALA A 53 16.36 -16.68 2.98
N TRP A 54 15.81 -17.05 1.82
CA TRP A 54 14.36 -16.97 1.54
C TRP A 54 13.78 -18.32 1.09
N PRO A 55 12.64 -18.75 1.68
CA PRO A 55 11.89 -19.90 1.20
C PRO A 55 11.53 -19.74 -0.28
N GLN A 56 11.52 -20.83 -1.03
CA GLN A 56 11.35 -20.81 -2.48
C GLN A 56 10.07 -20.07 -2.93
N GLN A 57 8.98 -20.20 -2.17
CA GLN A 57 7.70 -19.54 -2.43
C GLN A 57 7.73 -18.01 -2.31
N HIS A 58 8.72 -17.45 -1.61
CA HIS A 58 8.84 -16.00 -1.41
C HIS A 58 9.84 -15.35 -2.36
N ARG A 59 10.67 -16.12 -3.05
CA ARG A 59 11.70 -15.58 -3.94
C ARG A 59 11.07 -14.76 -5.06
N GLY A 60 11.68 -13.61 -5.36
CA GLY A 60 11.20 -12.65 -6.36
C GLY A 60 10.12 -11.68 -5.87
N LYS A 61 9.51 -11.92 -4.70
CA LYS A 61 8.56 -10.98 -4.09
C LYS A 61 9.28 -9.72 -3.60
N ARG A 62 8.55 -8.60 -3.55
CA ARG A 62 9.07 -7.31 -3.08
C ARG A 62 9.38 -7.36 -1.60
N THR A 63 10.54 -6.85 -1.22
CA THR A 63 10.97 -6.72 0.17
C THR A 63 11.33 -5.28 0.50
N ILE A 64 11.08 -4.86 1.73
CA ILE A 64 11.54 -3.58 2.27
C ILE A 64 12.27 -3.80 3.59
N MET A 65 13.21 -2.91 3.89
CA MET A 65 13.89 -2.86 5.17
C MET A 65 13.09 -2.01 6.15
N VAL A 66 12.67 -2.60 7.27
CA VAL A 66 11.87 -1.96 8.33
C VAL A 66 12.71 -1.85 9.59
N ASN A 67 12.64 -0.72 10.28
CA ASN A 67 13.30 -0.54 11.57
C ASN A 67 12.42 -1.14 12.69
N ALA A 68 12.86 -2.26 13.26
CA ALA A 68 12.21 -2.99 14.35
C ALA A 68 12.66 -2.50 15.75
N GLY A 69 13.21 -1.29 15.86
CA GLY A 69 13.66 -0.72 17.12
C GLY A 69 14.88 -1.45 17.67
N ALA A 70 14.73 -2.11 18.82
CA ALA A 70 15.83 -2.76 19.53
C ALA A 70 16.45 -3.94 18.75
N GLU A 71 15.67 -4.57 17.87
CA GLU A 71 16.12 -5.68 17.02
C GLU A 71 16.87 -5.20 15.76
N GLY A 72 16.94 -3.88 15.54
CA GLY A 72 17.61 -3.28 14.39
C GLY A 72 16.75 -3.27 13.13
N ALA A 73 17.41 -3.22 11.97
CA ALA A 73 16.76 -3.22 10.68
C ALA A 73 16.50 -4.66 10.21
N VAL A 74 15.24 -4.98 9.91
CA VAL A 74 14.81 -6.30 9.45
C VAL A 74 14.27 -6.19 8.03
N LEU A 75 14.64 -7.14 7.18
CA LEU A 75 14.09 -7.27 5.83
C LEU A 75 12.77 -8.04 5.89
N LYS A 76 11.68 -7.43 5.44
CA LYS A 76 10.34 -8.03 5.39
C LYS A 76 9.78 -8.06 3.97
N LEU A 77 8.87 -8.98 3.70
CA LEU A 77 8.06 -8.95 2.49
C LEU A 77 7.09 -7.78 2.56
N LEU A 78 7.00 -7.01 1.48
CA LEU A 78 6.09 -5.87 1.40
C LEU A 78 4.62 -6.32 1.60
N GLU A 79 4.25 -7.47 1.04
CA GLU A 79 2.89 -8.01 1.18
C GLU A 79 2.56 -8.53 2.58
N ASP A 80 3.57 -8.78 3.42
CA ASP A 80 3.46 -9.34 4.77
C ASP A 80 3.50 -8.26 5.86
N LEU A 81 3.49 -6.98 5.47
CA LEU A 81 3.39 -5.89 6.43
C LEU A 81 2.05 -5.94 7.17
N SER A 82 2.11 -5.83 8.49
CA SER A 82 0.92 -5.72 9.33
C SER A 82 0.20 -4.40 9.06
N ASP A 83 -1.11 -4.29 9.35
CA ASP A 83 -1.85 -3.04 9.12
C ASP A 83 -1.25 -1.84 9.86
N ASP A 84 -0.72 -2.04 11.08
CA ASP A 84 0.02 -1.02 11.85
C ASP A 84 1.31 -0.59 11.14
N GLU A 85 2.06 -1.54 10.59
CA GLU A 85 3.29 -1.26 9.84
C GLU A 85 2.97 -0.52 8.55
N VAL A 86 1.90 -0.91 7.85
CA VAL A 86 1.42 -0.21 6.66
C VAL A 86 1.06 1.22 7.02
N ASP A 87 0.28 1.44 8.07
CA ASP A 87 -0.14 2.79 8.48
C ASP A 87 1.06 3.67 8.87
N ARG A 88 2.02 3.12 9.60
CA ARG A 88 3.24 3.81 10.01
C ARG A 88 4.18 4.14 8.85
N LEU A 89 4.26 3.27 7.85
CA LEU A 89 5.16 3.42 6.70
C LEU A 89 4.53 4.22 5.55
N LEU A 90 3.22 4.48 5.61
CA LEU A 90 2.56 5.33 4.64
C LEU A 90 3.21 6.72 4.64
N PRO A 91 3.49 7.29 3.45
CA PRO A 91 3.98 8.65 3.38
C PRO A 91 2.90 9.61 3.89
N THR A 92 3.18 10.30 4.99
CA THR A 92 2.36 11.42 5.45
C THR A 92 2.44 12.53 4.41
N ARG A 93 1.29 12.95 3.87
CA ARG A 93 1.18 14.08 2.94
C ARG A 93 1.59 15.40 3.56
#